data_AF-A0A519JZI1-F1
#
_entry.id   AF-A0A519JZI1-F1
#
_cell.length_a   1.000
_cell.length_b   1.000
_cell.length_c   1.000
_cell.angle_alpha   90.00
_cell.angle_beta   90.00
_cell.angle_gamma   90.00
#
_symmetry.space_group_name_H-M   'P 1'
#
loop_
_entity.id
_entity.type
_entity.pdbx_description
1 polymer ?
#
loop_
_entity_poly.entity_id
_entity_poly.type
_entity_poly.pdbx_seq_one_letter_code
_entity_poly.pdbx_strand_id
1 'polypeptide(L)'
;LDVDIDPKLSWALRNMEQFPIDINTADYKMILRVPGIGVGSAKKIWQARKFGRLRSDQLKKMGIAWNRAKHFIRCADSVFTLNEPDGLRVKGLILSESNSKYLKVPQNQLTLF
;
A
#
# COMPACT_ATOMS: atom_id res chain seq x y z
N LEU A 1 -17.48 17.06 -3.76
CA LEU A 1 -16.13 17.49 -4.21
C LEU A 1 -15.15 16.78 -3.28
N ASP A 2 -14.83 15.52 -3.58
CA ASP A 2 -14.10 14.59 -2.70
C ASP A 2 -12.61 14.94 -2.60
N VAL A 3 -12.31 15.91 -1.73
CA VAL A 3 -10.96 16.35 -1.38
C VAL A 3 -10.52 15.63 -0.11
N ASP A 4 -10.35 14.32 -0.16
CA ASP A 4 -9.75 13.58 0.97
C ASP A 4 -8.79 12.45 0.52
N ILE A 5 -8.49 12.38 -0.77
CA ILE A 5 -7.50 11.43 -1.27
C ILE A 5 -6.11 12.07 -1.12
N ASP A 6 -5.35 11.56 -0.15
CA ASP A 6 -3.93 11.89 0.07
C ASP A 6 -3.19 11.98 -1.28
N PRO A 7 -2.40 13.04 -1.53
CA PRO A 7 -1.80 13.28 -2.84
C PRO A 7 -0.89 12.13 -3.31
N LYS A 8 -0.28 11.36 -2.39
CA LYS A 8 0.48 10.15 -2.75
C LYS A 8 -0.43 8.99 -3.13
N LEU A 9 -1.57 8.85 -2.44
CA LEU A 9 -2.56 7.82 -2.78
C LEU A 9 -3.17 8.07 -4.16
N SER A 10 -3.53 9.31 -4.48
CA SER A 10 -4.03 9.69 -5.81
C SER A 10 -2.99 9.40 -6.91
N TRP A 11 -1.72 9.74 -6.66
CA TRP A 11 -0.64 9.41 -7.59
C TRP A 11 -0.47 7.90 -7.76
N ALA A 12 -0.51 7.14 -6.66
CA ALA A 12 -0.34 5.69 -6.69
C ALA A 12 -1.49 4.97 -7.42
N LEU A 13 -2.72 5.43 -7.24
CA LEU A 13 -3.91 4.93 -7.96
C LEU A 13 -3.89 5.25 -9.45
N ARG A 14 -3.21 6.33 -9.87
CA ARG A 14 -3.00 6.67 -11.29
C ARG A 14 -1.82 5.92 -11.92
N ASN A 15 -0.84 5.52 -11.09
CA ASN A 15 0.40 4.87 -11.50
C ASN A 15 0.47 3.43 -10.97
N MET A 16 -0.65 2.71 -11.02
CA MET A 16 -0.74 1.34 -10.47
C MET A 16 0.18 0.35 -11.19
N GLU A 17 0.45 0.59 -12.48
CA GLU A 17 1.42 -0.15 -13.31
C GLU A 17 2.83 -0.19 -12.68
N GLN A 18 3.19 0.79 -11.84
CA GLN A 18 4.51 0.85 -11.21
C GLN A 18 4.57 0.05 -9.90
N PHE A 19 3.46 -0.54 -9.47
CA PHE A 19 3.36 -1.32 -8.24
C PHE A 19 3.08 -2.80 -8.55
N PRO A 20 3.52 -3.74 -7.69
CA PRO A 20 4.18 -3.54 -6.39
C PRO A 20 5.67 -3.19 -6.53
N ILE A 21 6.15 -2.21 -5.76
CA ILE A 21 7.59 -1.88 -5.75
C ILE A 21 8.35 -2.78 -4.77
N ASP A 22 9.51 -3.27 -5.18
CA ASP A 22 10.36 -4.04 -4.27
C ASP A 22 11.12 -3.11 -3.32
N ILE A 23 10.83 -3.23 -2.03
CA ILE A 23 11.46 -2.43 -0.97
C ILE A 23 12.94 -2.75 -0.79
N ASN A 24 13.52 -3.77 -1.43
CA ASN A 24 14.94 -4.03 -1.34
C ASN A 24 15.72 -3.39 -2.50
N THR A 25 15.08 -3.20 -3.66
CA THR A 25 15.76 -2.75 -4.89
C THR A 25 15.28 -1.40 -5.42
N ALA A 26 14.04 -0.98 -5.12
CA ALA A 26 13.45 0.23 -5.69
C ALA A 26 14.18 1.52 -5.29
N ASP A 27 14.22 2.52 -6.16
CA ASP A 27 14.86 3.80 -5.86
C ASP A 27 14.22 4.53 -4.66
N TYR A 28 15.01 5.35 -3.95
CA TYR A 28 14.52 6.15 -2.82
C TYR A 28 13.30 7.01 -3.18
N LYS A 29 13.29 7.62 -4.36
CA LYS A 29 12.16 8.44 -4.83
C LYS A 29 10.90 7.60 -5.02
N MET A 30 11.02 6.35 -5.48
CA MET A 30 9.86 5.45 -5.59
C MET A 30 9.32 5.04 -4.24
N ILE A 31 10.19 4.71 -3.28
CA ILE A 31 9.77 4.40 -1.89
C ILE A 31 9.00 5.57 -1.28
N LEU A 32 9.43 6.81 -1.54
CA LEU A 32 8.79 8.00 -1.00
C LEU A 32 7.38 8.24 -1.57
N ARG A 33 7.11 7.76 -2.79
CA ARG A 33 5.80 7.87 -3.46
C ARG A 33 4.79 6.84 -2.97
N VAL A 34 5.23 5.80 -2.24
CA VAL A 34 4.34 4.81 -1.67
C VAL A 34 3.41 5.46 -0.64
N PRO A 35 2.09 5.29 -0.77
CA PRO A 35 1.13 5.74 0.23
C PRO A 35 1.41 5.06 1.58
N GLY A 36 1.52 5.85 2.65
CA GLY A 36 1.81 5.35 3.99
C GLY A 36 3.30 5.24 4.35
N ILE A 37 4.21 5.63 3.45
CA ILE A 37 5.64 5.81 3.75
C ILE A 37 6.00 7.30 3.79
N GLY A 38 6.47 7.75 4.95
CA GLY A 38 6.98 9.11 5.15
C GLY A 38 8.46 9.24 4.79
N VAL A 39 8.97 10.48 4.73
CA VAL A 39 10.39 10.78 4.43
C VAL A 39 11.33 10.06 5.41
N GLY A 40 11.00 10.10 6.71
CA GLY A 40 11.79 9.43 7.74
C GLY A 40 11.83 7.93 7.57
N SER A 41 10.68 7.29 7.37
CA SER A 41 10.59 5.85 7.17
C SER A 41 11.23 5.41 5.85
N ALA A 42 11.10 6.19 4.77
CA ALA A 42 11.79 5.95 3.50
C ALA A 42 13.32 5.98 3.68
N LYS A 43 13.84 6.93 4.47
CA LYS A 43 15.28 7.03 4.75
C LYS A 43 15.76 5.84 5.59
N LYS A 44 14.99 5.43 6.60
CA LYS A 44 15.26 4.22 7.39
C LYS A 44 15.31 2.98 6.51
N ILE A 45 14.33 2.81 5.62
CA ILE A 45 14.31 1.71 4.64
C ILE A 45 15.57 1.73 3.79
N TRP A 46 15.90 2.88 3.19
CA TRP A 46 17.08 3.01 2.34
C TRP A 46 18.38 2.64 3.06
N GLN A 47 18.53 3.08 4.31
CA GLN A 47 19.70 2.73 5.14
C GLN A 47 19.69 1.27 5.55
N ALA A 48 18.55 0.74 5.96
CA ALA A 48 18.42 -0.61 6.49
C ALA A 48 18.69 -1.69 5.43
N ARG A 49 18.45 -1.40 4.13
CA ARG A 49 18.86 -2.27 3.01
C ARG A 49 20.35 -2.58 2.98
N LYS A 50 21.20 -1.67 3.48
CA LYS A 50 22.65 -1.89 3.54
C LYS A 50 23.03 -3.00 4.52
N PHE A 51 22.20 -3.23 5.53
CA PHE A 51 22.44 -4.21 6.58
C PHE A 51 21.79 -5.57 6.31
N GLY A 52 20.94 -5.66 5.27
CA GLY A 52 20.29 -6.91 4.87
C GLY A 52 18.97 -6.70 4.14
N ARG A 53 18.35 -7.82 3.74
CA ARG A 53 17.04 -7.81 3.09
C ARG A 53 15.95 -7.50 4.11
N LEU A 54 15.10 -6.53 3.78
CA LEU A 54 14.01 -6.07 4.62
C LEU A 54 12.79 -6.99 4.53
N ARG A 55 12.27 -7.33 5.71
CA ARG A 55 11.06 -8.12 5.92
C ARG A 55 9.89 -7.25 6.41
N SER A 56 8.67 -7.75 6.29
CA SER A 56 7.44 -7.07 6.72
C SER A 56 7.48 -6.64 8.19
N ASP A 57 8.02 -7.49 9.08
CA ASP A 57 8.13 -7.18 10.51
C ASP A 57 9.04 -5.96 10.78
N GLN A 58 10.18 -5.90 10.11
CA GLN A 58 11.11 -4.77 10.23
C GLN A 58 10.48 -3.49 9.73
N LEU A 59 9.73 -3.56 8.63
CA LEU A 59 9.02 -2.41 8.08
C LEU A 59 7.95 -1.88 9.03
N LYS A 60 7.15 -2.76 9.64
CA LYS A 60 6.20 -2.38 10.70
C LYS A 60 6.91 -1.67 11.86
N LYS A 61 8.05 -2.19 12.32
CA LYS A 61 8.88 -1.57 13.37
C LYS A 61 9.48 -0.22 12.98
N MET A 62 9.71 0.04 11.69
CA MET A 62 10.19 1.33 11.20
C MET A 62 9.13 2.45 11.25
N GLY A 63 7.88 2.11 11.58
CA GLY A 63 6.78 3.06 11.69
C GLY A 63 6.18 3.43 10.33
N ILE A 64 6.19 2.51 9.36
CA ILE A 64 5.39 2.70 8.15
C ILE A 64 3.92 2.41 8.46
N ALA A 65 3.01 3.08 7.76
CA ALA A 65 1.59 2.75 7.81
C ALA A 65 1.33 1.46 7.03
N TRP A 66 1.68 0.32 7.64
CA TRP A 66 1.69 -1.01 7.02
C TRP A 66 0.37 -1.34 6.32
N ASN A 67 -0.77 -1.04 6.96
CA ASN A 67 -2.09 -1.33 6.39
C ASN A 67 -2.33 -0.69 5.02
N ARG A 68 -1.75 0.49 4.75
CA ARG A 68 -1.82 1.12 3.43
C ARG A 68 -0.69 0.66 2.53
N ALA A 69 0.53 0.65 3.05
CA ALA A 69 1.73 0.37 2.27
C ALA A 69 1.78 -1.08 1.75
N LYS A 70 1.21 -2.06 2.49
CA LYS A 70 1.24 -3.51 2.14
C LYS A 70 0.72 -3.81 0.72
N HIS A 71 -0.18 -2.98 0.18
CA HIS A 71 -0.75 -3.17 -1.16
C HIS A 71 0.15 -2.68 -2.29
N PHE A 72 1.14 -1.85 -1.97
CA PHE A 72 2.00 -1.18 -2.93
C PHE A 72 3.45 -1.69 -2.89
N ILE A 73 3.80 -2.53 -1.91
CA ILE A 73 5.19 -2.91 -1.65
C ILE A 73 5.37 -4.42 -1.64
N ARG A 74 6.53 -4.86 -2.13
CA ARG A 74 7.02 -6.22 -2.03
C ARG A 74 8.21 -6.26 -1.07
N CYS A 75 8.19 -7.22 -0.16
CA CYS A 75 9.22 -7.47 0.83
C CYS A 75 9.82 -8.86 0.62
N ALA A 76 10.94 -9.18 1.28
CA ALA A 76 11.60 -10.48 1.11
C ALA A 76 10.75 -11.68 1.58
N ASP A 77 9.76 -11.41 2.42
CA ASP A 77 8.81 -12.34 3.01
C ASP A 77 7.39 -12.20 2.44
N SER A 78 7.19 -11.35 1.44
CA SER A 78 5.93 -11.29 0.71
C SER A 78 5.71 -12.63 0.01
N VAL A 79 4.61 -13.32 0.37
CA VAL A 79 4.22 -14.59 -0.22
C VAL A 79 4.08 -14.39 -1.72
N PHE A 80 4.98 -15.04 -2.49
CA PHE A 80 4.95 -15.05 -3.94
C PHE A 80 3.66 -15.73 -4.36
N THR A 81 2.60 -14.96 -4.63
CA THR A 81 1.39 -15.53 -5.23
C THR A 81 1.70 -15.58 -6.72
N LEU A 82 1.83 -16.79 -7.26
CA LEU A 82 2.23 -17.07 -8.65
C LEU A 82 1.30 -16.48 -9.73
N ASN A 83 0.24 -15.79 -9.31
CA ASN A 83 -0.59 -14.97 -10.16
C ASN A 83 -0.39 -13.52 -9.75
N GLU A 84 0.35 -12.77 -10.57
CA GLU A 84 0.39 -11.31 -10.52
C GLU A 84 -1.02 -10.77 -10.22
N PRO A 85 -1.23 -10.05 -9.10
CA PRO A 85 -2.45 -9.29 -8.93
C PRO A 85 -2.34 -8.11 -9.89
N ASP A 86 -2.84 -8.32 -11.11
CA ASP A 86 -3.19 -7.33 -12.11
C ASP A 86 -3.62 -6.03 -11.40
N GLY A 87 -3.03 -4.88 -11.72
CA GLY A 87 -3.19 -3.63 -10.94
C GLY A 87 -4.66 -3.25 -10.68
N LEU A 88 -5.56 -3.72 -11.55
CA LEU A 88 -7.02 -3.67 -11.43
C LEU A 88 -7.57 -4.33 -10.14
N ARG A 89 -7.04 -5.49 -9.72
CA ARG A 89 -7.48 -6.20 -8.49
C ARG A 89 -7.01 -5.50 -7.23
N VAL A 90 -5.81 -4.93 -7.26
CA VAL A 90 -5.29 -4.11 -6.15
C VAL A 90 -6.18 -2.87 -5.94
N LYS A 91 -6.70 -2.28 -7.02
CA LYS A 91 -7.62 -1.14 -6.96
C LYS A 91 -8.93 -1.53 -6.26
N GLY A 92 -9.50 -2.68 -6.64
CA GLY A 92 -10.69 -3.24 -6.02
C GLY A 92 -10.50 -3.50 -4.52
N LEU A 93 -9.37 -4.10 -4.13
CA LEU A 93 -9.04 -4.40 -2.73
C LEU A 93 -8.83 -3.14 -1.88
N ILE A 94 -8.12 -2.14 -2.40
CA ILE A 94 -7.90 -0.88 -1.69
C ILE A 94 -9.22 -0.11 -1.55
N LEU A 95 -10.05 -0.05 -2.60
CA LEU A 95 -11.37 0.57 -2.54
C LEU A 95 -12.30 -0.16 -1.57
N SER A 96 -12.28 -1.50 -1.53
CA SER A 96 -13.09 -2.27 -0.58
C SER A 96 -12.61 -2.13 0.86
N GLU A 97 -11.29 -2.18 1.13
CA GLU A 97 -10.75 -1.95 2.48
C GLU A 97 -10.98 -0.51 2.97
N SER A 98 -10.97 0.48 2.06
CA SER A 98 -11.23 1.89 2.38
C SER A 98 -12.71 2.15 2.68
N ASN A 99 -13.62 1.50 1.96
CA ASN A 99 -15.06 1.57 2.24
C ASN A 99 -15.45 0.83 3.53
N SER A 100 -14.76 -0.25 3.91
CA SER A 100 -15.09 -1.01 5.13
C SER A 100 -14.94 -0.24 6.44
N LYS A 101 -14.21 0.89 6.49
CA LYS A 101 -14.24 1.79 7.66
C LYS A 101 -15.48 2.69 7.73
N TYR A 102 -16.16 2.92 6.61
CA TYR A 102 -17.36 3.76 6.50
C TYR A 102 -18.65 2.98 6.22
N LEU A 103 -18.58 1.68 5.88
CA LEU A 103 -19.71 0.77 5.77
C LEU A 103 -20.12 0.15 7.11
N LYS A 104 -20.07 0.92 8.21
CA LYS A 104 -20.89 0.63 9.40
C LYS A 104 -22.30 1.24 9.23
N VAL A 105 -22.90 1.04 8.07
CA VAL A 105 -24.33 1.30 7.89
C VAL A 105 -25.00 -0.07 7.86
N PRO A 106 -25.88 -0.40 8.82
CA PRO A 106 -26.62 -1.66 8.75
C PRO A 106 -27.39 -1.69 7.43
N GLN A 107 -27.30 -2.81 6.71
CA GLN A 107 -28.16 -3.10 5.55
C GLN A 107 -29.62 -3.13 6.03
N ASN A 108 -30.28 -1.98 6.07
CA ASN A 108 -31.73 -1.93 6.00
C ASN A 108 -32.10 -2.18 4.54
N GLN A 109 -32.16 -3.47 4.23
CA GLN A 109 -32.73 -4.00 3.01
C GLN A 109 -34.22 -3.58 2.96
N LEU A 110 -34.53 -2.54 2.17
CA LEU A 110 -35.90 -2.28 1.76
C LEU A 110 -36.20 -3.17 0.57
N THR A 111 -36.72 -4.36 0.85
CA THR A 111 -37.48 -5.14 -0.13
C THR A 111 -38.78 -4.39 -0.43
N LEU A 112 -38.86 -3.79 -1.62
CA LEU A 112 -40.11 -3.36 -2.23
C LEU A 112 -40.58 -4.49 -3.16
N PHE A 113 -41.50 -5.32 -2.64
CA PHE A 113 -42.50 -6.06 -3.41
C PHE A 113 -43.77 -6.14 -2.57
#